data_AF-Q83WT7-F1
#
_entry.id   AF-Q83WT7-F1
#
_cell.length_a   1.000
_cell.length_b   1.000
_cell.length_c   1.000
_cell.angle_alpha   90.00
_cell.angle_beta   90.00
_cell.angle_gamma   90.00
#
_symmetry.space_group_name_H-M   'P 1'
#
loop_
_entity.id
_entity.type
_entity.pdbx_description
1 polymer ?
#
loop_
_entity_poly.entity_id
_entity_poly.type
_entity_poly.pdbx_seq_one_letter_code
_entity_poly.pdbx_strand_id
1 'polypeptide(L)'
;MTPTNEQDHSCLLVGVYFFGQNIKRGEKMAYIIVGLFGILGALSRYQFGLIIDRYWHQSFPLATLLINLIGCCLLGWLTTYISRLKILRKEIVTGIGTGFLGAFTTFSTFSVETIKLVNHSEWMLALLYVCISMLGGLLMSGMGYKLGEIQFMRYEMKQNVLQAKGGTESCTEIHALLVAIGGFCGAITRFGISNWFKKRNKTSFPMATFIINITGAFLLGYIVGTGLDKSWQLLVGTGFMGAYTTFSTFKLEAIQLGTNKKWFDFVLYLGATYTIGILFAFVGMYVGKL
;
A
#
# COMPACT_ATOMS: atom_id res chain seq x y z
N MET A 1 -3.71 -14.12 68.51
CA MET A 1 -3.94 -12.94 67.64
C MET A 1 -2.57 -12.50 67.18
N THR A 2 -2.15 -12.74 65.95
CA THR A 2 -2.64 -12.17 64.67
C THR A 2 -2.43 -13.15 63.50
N PRO A 3 -3.33 -13.22 62.50
CA PRO A 3 -3.14 -14.07 61.34
C PRO A 3 -2.22 -13.41 60.30
N THR A 4 -1.36 -14.21 59.68
CA THR A 4 -0.43 -13.80 58.63
C THR A 4 -1.09 -13.85 57.26
N ASN A 5 -1.28 -12.66 56.68
CA ASN A 5 -1.25 -12.28 55.26
C ASN A 5 -1.48 -13.40 54.22
N GLU A 6 -2.73 -13.59 53.84
CA GLU A 6 -3.19 -14.45 52.73
C GLU A 6 -3.67 -13.60 51.52
N GLN A 7 -3.07 -12.43 51.29
CA GLN A 7 -3.66 -11.37 50.44
C GLN A 7 -2.92 -11.05 49.13
N ASP A 8 -1.82 -11.74 48.79
CA ASP A 8 -1.04 -11.41 47.58
C ASP A 8 -1.43 -12.20 46.31
N HIS A 9 -2.21 -13.28 46.43
CA HIS A 9 -2.66 -14.03 45.24
C HIS A 9 -3.96 -13.50 44.62
N SER A 10 -4.66 -12.59 45.29
CA SER A 10 -5.97 -12.10 44.87
C SER A 10 -5.90 -11.06 43.74
N CYS A 11 -4.89 -10.18 43.72
CA CYS A 11 -4.78 -9.12 42.70
C CYS A 11 -4.45 -9.64 41.29
N LEU A 12 -3.62 -10.68 41.20
CA LEU A 12 -3.25 -11.30 39.92
C LEU A 12 -4.42 -12.10 39.33
N LEU A 13 -5.25 -12.71 40.19
CA LEU A 13 -6.49 -13.38 39.78
C LEU A 13 -7.57 -12.38 39.37
N VAL A 14 -7.76 -11.26 40.08
CA VAL A 14 -8.81 -10.27 39.80
C VAL A 14 -8.62 -9.58 38.44
N GLY A 15 -7.38 -9.28 38.02
CA GLY A 15 -7.10 -8.69 36.70
C GLY A 15 -7.44 -9.62 35.53
N VAL A 16 -7.17 -10.92 35.67
CA VAL A 16 -7.51 -11.94 34.67
C VAL A 16 -9.01 -12.28 34.69
N TYR A 17 -9.63 -12.27 35.88
CA TYR A 17 -11.06 -12.57 36.04
C TYR A 17 -11.98 -11.47 35.47
N PHE A 18 -11.62 -10.19 35.63
CA PHE A 18 -12.44 -9.07 35.14
C PHE A 18 -12.38 -8.88 33.62
N PHE A 19 -11.22 -9.11 32.99
CA PHE A 19 -11.13 -9.04 31.52
C PHE A 19 -11.83 -10.23 30.84
N GLY A 20 -12.01 -11.37 31.52
CA GLY A 20 -12.40 -12.63 30.90
C GLY A 20 -13.90 -12.90 30.69
N GLN A 21 -14.83 -12.12 31.26
CA GLN A 21 -16.23 -12.54 31.32
C GLN A 21 -17.07 -12.25 30.05
N ASN A 22 -16.67 -11.30 29.20
CA ASN A 22 -17.45 -10.92 27.99
C ASN A 22 -16.70 -11.10 26.65
N ILE A 23 -15.54 -11.75 26.67
CA ILE A 23 -14.71 -11.93 25.48
C ILE A 23 -15.16 -13.18 24.73
N LYS A 24 -15.48 -13.06 23.43
CA LYS A 24 -15.86 -14.20 22.59
C LYS A 24 -14.70 -15.21 22.55
N ARG A 25 -14.98 -16.51 22.43
CA ARG A 25 -13.96 -17.58 22.48
C ARG A 25 -12.77 -17.35 21.52
N GLY A 26 -13.00 -16.74 20.36
CA GLY A 26 -11.95 -16.36 19.40
C GLY A 26 -11.03 -15.24 19.87
N GLU A 27 -11.56 -14.24 20.59
CA GLU A 27 -10.78 -13.12 21.11
C GLU A 27 -9.90 -13.55 22.29
N LYS A 28 -10.37 -14.47 23.16
CA LYS A 28 -9.54 -15.06 24.23
C LYS A 28 -8.30 -15.75 23.67
N MET A 29 -8.46 -16.47 22.56
CA MET A 29 -7.35 -17.16 21.89
C MET A 29 -6.35 -16.17 21.28
N ALA A 30 -6.82 -15.04 20.74
CA ALA A 30 -5.94 -14.01 20.19
C ALA A 30 -5.02 -13.40 21.27
N TYR A 31 -5.52 -13.10 22.47
CA TYR A 31 -4.68 -12.59 23.56
C TYR A 31 -3.60 -13.58 23.98
N ILE A 32 -3.92 -14.87 24.10
CA ILE A 32 -2.95 -15.91 24.43
C ILE A 32 -1.87 -16.00 23.36
N ILE A 33 -2.27 -16.02 22.08
CA ILE A 33 -1.33 -16.07 20.96
C ILE A 33 -0.42 -14.84 20.95
N VAL A 34 -0.98 -13.63 21.06
CA VAL A 34 -0.20 -12.39 21.13
C VAL A 34 0.76 -12.41 22.31
N GLY A 35 0.33 -12.87 23.48
CA GLY A 35 1.18 -13.00 24.67
C GLY A 35 2.36 -13.96 24.47
N LEU A 36 2.11 -15.15 23.92
CA LEU A 36 3.16 -16.15 23.64
C LEU A 36 4.19 -15.62 22.65
N PHE A 37 3.74 -15.02 21.54
CA PHE A 37 4.65 -14.40 20.58
C PHE A 37 5.37 -13.18 21.18
N GLY A 38 4.72 -12.41 22.05
CA GLY A 38 5.33 -11.29 22.78
C GLY A 38 6.47 -11.73 23.70
N ILE A 39 6.31 -12.84 24.43
CA ILE A 39 7.40 -13.43 25.23
C ILE A 39 8.59 -13.77 24.33
N LEU A 40 8.35 -14.45 23.21
CA LEU A 40 9.40 -14.80 22.26
C LEU A 40 10.10 -13.56 21.69
N GLY A 41 9.34 -12.52 21.31
CA GLY A 41 9.89 -11.26 20.80
C GLY A 41 10.77 -10.54 21.82
N ALA A 42 10.31 -10.44 23.07
CA ALA A 42 11.08 -9.84 24.15
C ALA A 42 12.37 -10.61 24.47
N LEU A 43 12.31 -11.95 24.50
CA LEU A 43 13.49 -12.80 24.70
C LEU A 43 14.48 -12.67 23.54
N SER A 44 14.00 -12.63 22.29
CA SER A 44 14.84 -12.38 21.12
C SER A 44 15.52 -11.01 21.21
N ARG A 45 14.78 -9.94 21.54
CA ARG A 45 15.37 -8.60 21.73
C ARG A 45 16.47 -8.61 22.78
N TYR A 46 16.22 -9.25 23.92
CA TYR A 46 17.20 -9.37 25.00
C TYR A 46 18.48 -10.11 24.55
N GLN A 47 18.33 -11.25 23.89
CA GLN A 47 19.47 -12.02 23.39
C GLN A 47 20.26 -11.27 22.31
N PHE A 48 19.59 -10.64 21.34
CA PHE A 48 20.26 -9.81 20.33
C PHE A 48 20.99 -8.64 20.97
N GLY A 49 20.40 -8.00 22.00
CA GLY A 49 21.06 -6.98 22.81
C GLY A 49 22.40 -7.46 23.38
N LEU A 50 22.37 -8.57 24.11
CA LEU A 50 23.57 -9.16 24.71
C LEU A 50 24.65 -9.53 23.69
N ILE A 51 24.25 -10.05 22.53
CA ILE A 51 25.21 -10.43 21.47
C ILE A 51 25.89 -9.19 20.92
N ILE A 52 25.13 -8.13 20.63
CA ILE A 52 25.69 -6.91 20.03
C ILE A 52 26.55 -6.16 21.04
N ASP A 53 26.10 -6.04 22.29
CA ASP A 53 26.83 -5.36 23.36
C ASP A 53 28.16 -6.06 23.71
N ARG A 54 28.29 -7.36 23.43
CA ARG A 54 29.55 -8.12 23.56
C ARG A 54 30.62 -7.65 22.58
N TYR A 55 30.23 -7.20 21.38
CA TYR A 55 31.17 -6.80 20.33
C TYR A 55 31.25 -5.28 20.15
N TRP A 56 30.23 -4.54 20.60
CA TRP A 56 30.12 -3.10 20.44
C TRP A 56 30.15 -2.40 21.79
N HIS A 57 31.30 -1.79 22.11
CA HIS A 57 31.54 -1.11 23.40
C HIS A 57 31.49 0.42 23.31
N GLN A 58 31.01 0.97 22.19
CA GLN A 58 30.90 2.42 21.99
C GLN A 58 29.65 2.98 22.67
N SER A 59 29.63 4.27 22.99
CA SER A 59 28.45 4.96 23.56
C SER A 59 27.20 4.87 22.68
N PHE A 60 27.37 4.64 21.36
CA PHE A 60 26.27 4.60 20.41
C PHE A 60 25.39 3.34 20.58
N PRO A 61 24.06 3.46 20.75
CA PRO A 61 23.15 2.34 21.03
C PRO A 61 22.83 1.48 19.79
N LEU A 62 23.83 0.76 19.30
CA LEU A 62 23.72 0.01 18.05
C LEU A 62 22.72 -1.15 18.13
N ALA A 63 22.63 -1.82 19.27
CA ALA A 63 21.74 -2.97 19.44
C ALA A 63 20.27 -2.61 19.23
N THR A 64 19.80 -1.59 19.96
CA THR A 64 18.43 -1.10 19.87
C THR A 64 18.11 -0.55 18.47
N LEU A 65 19.07 0.15 17.85
CA LEU A 65 18.94 0.63 16.46
C LEU A 65 18.64 -0.54 15.51
N LEU A 66 19.50 -1.55 15.49
CA LEU A 66 19.41 -2.67 14.55
C LEU A 66 18.13 -3.47 14.74
N ILE A 67 17.76 -3.75 16.00
CA ILE A 67 16.54 -4.48 16.33
C ILE A 67 15.30 -3.73 15.83
N ASN A 68 15.23 -2.41 16.04
CA ASN A 68 14.12 -1.59 15.54
C ASN A 68 14.06 -1.57 14.00
N LEU A 69 15.20 -1.37 13.33
CA LEU A 69 15.28 -1.34 11.87
C LEU A 69 14.86 -2.69 11.23
N ILE A 70 15.36 -3.80 11.77
CA ILE A 70 14.98 -5.16 11.33
C ILE A 70 13.49 -5.38 11.56
N GLY A 71 12.98 -5.01 12.74
CA GLY A 71 11.56 -5.14 13.06
C GLY A 71 10.65 -4.33 12.12
N CYS A 72 11.01 -3.10 11.78
CA CYS A 72 10.29 -2.28 10.81
C CYS A 72 10.22 -2.94 9.43
N CYS A 73 11.33 -3.52 8.94
CA CYS A 73 11.37 -4.24 7.67
C CYS A 73 10.49 -5.49 7.69
N LEU A 74 10.64 -6.34 8.71
CA LEU A 74 9.88 -7.57 8.86
C LEU A 74 8.38 -7.30 8.99
N LEU A 75 7.98 -6.25 9.72
CA LEU A 75 6.57 -5.89 9.87
C LEU A 75 5.97 -5.45 8.54
N GLY A 76 6.66 -4.56 7.80
CA GLY A 76 6.21 -4.13 6.47
C GLY A 76 6.10 -5.29 5.47
N TRP A 77 7.01 -6.26 5.54
CA TRP A 77 6.93 -7.49 4.74
C TRP A 77 5.76 -8.40 5.15
N LEU A 78 5.56 -8.63 6.45
CA LEU A 78 4.50 -9.48 6.99
C LEU A 78 3.10 -8.97 6.61
N THR A 79 2.88 -7.66 6.76
CA THR A 79 1.57 -7.04 6.46
C THR A 79 1.26 -7.06 4.97
N THR A 80 2.28 -6.99 4.12
CA THR A 80 2.10 -6.87 2.67
C THR A 80 2.09 -8.21 1.96
N TYR A 81 2.89 -9.18 2.39
CA TYR A 81 2.95 -10.49 1.76
C TYR A 81 2.06 -11.50 2.48
N ILE A 82 2.49 -11.95 3.67
CA ILE A 82 1.88 -13.06 4.40
C ILE A 82 0.40 -12.82 4.71
N SER A 83 0.06 -11.60 5.15
CA SER A 83 -1.32 -11.25 5.49
C SER A 83 -2.26 -11.30 4.27
N ARG A 84 -1.75 -10.96 3.08
CA ARG A 84 -2.53 -10.98 1.83
C ARG A 84 -2.67 -12.37 1.24
N LEU A 85 -1.72 -13.27 1.49
CA LEU A 85 -1.81 -14.67 1.06
C LEU A 85 -2.99 -15.42 1.71
N LYS A 86 -3.45 -14.98 2.89
CA LYS A 86 -4.51 -15.64 3.68
C LYS A 86 -4.26 -17.13 3.99
N ILE A 87 -3.00 -17.57 3.91
CA ILE A 87 -2.58 -18.95 4.23
C ILE A 87 -2.60 -19.17 5.74
N LEU A 88 -2.23 -18.15 6.51
CA LEU A 88 -2.23 -18.20 7.98
C LEU A 88 -3.53 -17.63 8.54
N ARG A 89 -3.96 -18.20 9.68
CA ARG A 89 -5.07 -17.66 10.47
C ARG A 89 -4.75 -16.25 10.97
N LYS A 90 -5.75 -15.38 11.02
CA LYS A 90 -5.59 -13.95 11.37
C LYS A 90 -4.97 -13.77 12.77
N GLU A 91 -5.31 -14.64 13.70
CA GLU A 91 -4.81 -14.64 15.07
C GLU A 91 -3.29 -14.91 15.10
N ILE A 92 -2.78 -15.77 14.21
CA ILE A 92 -1.35 -16.07 14.10
C ILE A 92 -0.61 -14.89 13.48
N VAL A 93 -1.15 -14.28 12.43
CA VAL A 93 -0.57 -13.08 11.81
C VAL A 93 -0.51 -11.94 12.83
N THR A 94 -1.57 -11.77 13.61
CA THR A 94 -1.63 -10.81 14.72
C THR A 94 -0.59 -11.17 15.80
N GLY A 95 -0.50 -12.44 16.19
CA GLY A 95 0.55 -12.93 17.09
C GLY A 95 1.96 -12.55 16.65
N ILE A 96 2.31 -12.81 15.39
CA ILE A 96 3.63 -12.46 14.83
C ILE A 96 3.81 -10.94 14.78
N GLY A 97 2.82 -10.20 14.29
CA GLY A 97 2.89 -8.75 14.11
C GLY A 97 2.87 -7.98 15.43
N THR A 98 1.76 -8.03 16.16
CA THR A 98 1.57 -7.27 17.40
C THR A 98 2.26 -7.91 18.60
N GLY A 99 2.36 -9.23 18.64
CA GLY A 99 3.05 -9.94 19.72
C GLY A 99 4.57 -9.90 19.53
N PHE A 100 5.08 -10.71 18.60
CA PHE A 100 6.52 -10.90 18.44
C PHE A 100 7.23 -9.63 17.96
N LEU A 101 6.88 -9.08 16.81
CA LEU A 101 7.56 -7.89 16.27
C LEU A 101 7.31 -6.65 17.15
N GLY A 102 6.13 -6.56 17.77
CA GLY A 102 5.81 -5.53 18.76
C GLY A 102 6.69 -5.57 20.01
N ALA A 103 6.97 -6.76 20.56
CA ALA A 103 7.84 -6.91 21.74
C ALA A 103 9.35 -6.99 21.39
N PHE A 104 9.67 -7.39 20.16
CA PHE A 104 11.02 -7.42 19.62
C PHE A 104 11.54 -6.01 19.37
N THR A 105 10.71 -5.10 18.87
CA THR A 105 11.06 -3.68 18.76
C THR A 105 10.80 -2.93 20.07
N THR A 106 11.43 -1.77 20.27
CA THR A 106 11.26 -1.01 21.51
C THR A 106 11.41 0.50 21.28
N PHE A 107 10.43 1.26 21.76
CA PHE A 107 10.50 2.72 21.81
C PHE A 107 11.02 3.24 23.17
N SER A 108 10.72 2.53 24.26
CA SER A 108 11.11 2.94 25.61
C SER A 108 12.62 2.88 25.80
N THR A 109 13.28 1.82 25.32
CA THR A 109 14.74 1.69 25.39
C THR A 109 15.42 2.76 24.54
N PHE A 110 14.93 2.96 23.31
CA PHE A 110 15.38 4.05 22.42
C PHE A 110 15.32 5.41 23.14
N SER A 111 14.21 5.72 23.80
CA SER A 111 14.02 7.00 24.50
C SER A 111 15.00 7.18 25.66
N VAL A 112 15.18 6.15 26.49
CA VAL A 112 16.14 6.20 27.62
C VAL A 112 17.57 6.35 27.13
N GLU A 113 17.94 5.65 26.05
CA GLU A 113 19.28 5.75 25.46
C GLU A 113 19.53 7.15 24.85
N THR A 114 18.54 7.73 24.17
CA THR A 114 18.64 9.12 23.70
C THR A 114 18.86 10.10 24.86
N ILE A 115 18.12 9.96 25.96
CA ILE A 115 18.28 10.80 27.16
C ILE A 115 19.67 10.60 27.78
N LYS A 116 20.17 9.36 27.83
CA LYS A 116 21.52 9.06 28.34
C LYS A 116 22.61 9.76 27.51
N LEU A 117 22.52 9.68 26.18
CA LEU A 117 23.46 10.38 25.29
C LEU A 117 23.44 11.89 25.51
N VAL A 118 22.24 12.46 25.67
CA VAL A 118 22.06 13.89 25.99
C VAL A 118 22.70 14.25 27.34
N ASN A 119 22.45 13.46 28.39
CA ASN A 119 23.00 13.70 29.72
C ASN A 119 24.52 13.56 29.77
N HIS A 120 25.09 12.69 28.93
CA HIS A 120 26.54 12.55 28.76
C HIS A 120 27.15 13.65 27.85
N SER A 121 26.36 14.66 27.47
CA SER A 121 26.76 15.74 26.55
C SER A 121 27.16 15.28 25.14
N GLU A 122 26.79 14.06 24.74
CA GLU A 122 27.03 13.49 23.41
C GLU A 122 25.91 13.88 22.42
N TRP A 123 25.61 15.18 22.33
CA TRP A 123 24.46 15.71 21.56
C TRP A 123 24.45 15.30 20.10
N MET A 124 25.63 15.22 19.46
CA MET A 124 25.74 14.79 18.06
C MET A 124 25.32 13.32 17.88
N LEU A 125 25.72 12.44 18.80
CA LEU A 125 25.34 11.02 18.75
C LEU A 125 23.87 10.83 19.07
N ALA A 126 23.32 11.59 20.02
CA ALA A 126 21.88 11.60 20.29
C ALA A 126 21.07 11.99 19.05
N LEU A 127 21.46 13.09 18.38
CA LEU A 127 20.81 13.56 17.16
C LEU A 127 20.91 12.52 16.05
N LEU A 128 22.10 11.96 15.83
CA LEU A 128 22.32 10.93 14.82
C LEU A 128 21.47 9.68 15.09
N TYR A 129 21.41 9.22 16.35
CA TYR A 129 20.64 8.06 16.75
C TYR A 129 19.14 8.25 16.50
N VAL A 130 18.59 9.42 16.84
CA VAL A 130 17.19 9.78 16.56
C VAL A 130 16.93 9.83 15.05
N CYS A 131 17.77 10.56 14.29
CA CYS A 131 17.61 10.71 12.85
C CYS A 131 17.67 9.37 12.10
N ILE A 132 18.66 8.52 12.43
CA ILE A 132 18.78 7.19 11.79
C ILE A 132 17.61 6.29 12.20
N SER A 133 17.18 6.31 13.47
CA SER A 133 16.04 5.50 13.90
C SER A 133 14.75 5.88 13.18
N MET A 134 14.47 7.18 13.04
CA MET A 134 13.26 7.68 12.35
C MET A 134 13.32 7.46 10.84
N LEU A 135 14.38 7.93 10.18
CA LEU A 135 14.50 7.84 8.72
C LEU A 135 14.77 6.40 8.28
N GLY A 136 15.69 5.72 8.97
CA GLY A 136 16.00 4.31 8.72
C GLY A 136 14.79 3.41 8.96
N GLY A 137 14.00 3.64 10.01
CA GLY A 137 12.78 2.88 10.28
C GLY A 137 11.77 3.00 9.15
N LEU A 138 11.55 4.22 8.64
CA LEU A 138 10.67 4.47 7.50
C LEU A 138 11.20 3.79 6.21
N LEU A 139 12.49 3.93 5.93
CA LEU A 139 13.13 3.30 4.77
C LEU A 139 13.02 1.77 4.82
N MET A 140 13.33 1.17 5.97
CA MET A 140 13.28 -0.27 6.19
C MET A 140 11.85 -0.81 6.08
N SER A 141 10.87 -0.12 6.66
CA SER A 141 9.46 -0.46 6.48
C SER A 141 9.03 -0.40 5.00
N GLY A 142 9.44 0.65 4.29
CA GLY A 142 9.19 0.78 2.85
C GLY A 142 9.86 -0.30 2.00
N MET A 143 11.08 -0.73 2.36
CA MET A 143 11.77 -1.86 1.74
C MET A 143 11.00 -3.17 1.97
N GLY A 144 10.59 -3.44 3.21
CA GLY A 144 9.77 -4.60 3.56
C GLY A 144 8.45 -4.64 2.78
N TYR A 145 7.76 -3.50 2.68
CA TYR A 145 6.54 -3.34 1.88
C TYR A 145 6.79 -3.67 0.40
N LYS A 146 7.79 -3.04 -0.23
CA LYS A 146 8.10 -3.29 -1.65
C LYS A 146 8.50 -4.75 -1.92
N LEU A 147 9.28 -5.35 -1.03
CA LEU A 147 9.65 -6.75 -1.14
C LEU A 147 8.40 -7.65 -1.07
N GLY A 148 7.49 -7.36 -0.13
CA GLY A 148 6.24 -8.09 0.04
C GLY A 148 5.32 -7.96 -1.17
N GLU A 149 5.19 -6.76 -1.75
CA GLU A 149 4.47 -6.51 -3.01
C GLU A 149 5.02 -7.37 -4.15
N ILE A 150 6.33 -7.34 -4.38
CA ILE A 150 6.98 -8.11 -5.46
C ILE A 150 6.72 -9.60 -5.30
N GLN A 151 6.82 -10.12 -4.08
CA GLN A 151 6.57 -11.54 -3.80
C GLN A 151 5.10 -11.91 -3.95
N PHE A 152 4.17 -11.06 -3.49
CA PHE A 152 2.74 -11.27 -3.65
C PHE A 152 2.35 -11.31 -5.14
N MET A 153 2.82 -10.34 -5.93
CA MET A 153 2.57 -10.31 -7.37
C MET A 153 3.12 -11.54 -8.09
N ARG A 154 4.31 -12.02 -7.72
CA ARG A 154 4.88 -13.26 -8.27
C ARG A 154 4.05 -14.49 -7.91
N TYR A 155 3.52 -14.54 -6.70
CA TYR A 155 2.64 -15.62 -6.27
C TYR A 155 1.32 -15.62 -7.06
N GLU A 156 0.68 -14.46 -7.18
CA GLU A 156 -0.58 -14.29 -7.92
C GLU A 156 -0.42 -14.62 -9.41
N MET A 157 0.65 -14.15 -10.06
CA MET A 157 0.94 -14.50 -11.45
C MET A 157 1.10 -16.00 -11.65
N LYS A 158 1.82 -16.70 -10.75
CA LYS A 158 1.97 -18.16 -10.84
C LYS A 158 0.62 -18.87 -10.73
N GLN A 159 -0.26 -18.42 -9.83
CA GLN A 159 -1.60 -18.99 -9.67
C GLN A 159 -2.46 -18.76 -10.93
N ASN A 160 -2.44 -17.55 -11.48
CA ASN A 160 -3.16 -17.23 -12.71
C ASN A 160 -2.69 -18.06 -13.91
N VAL A 161 -1.38 -18.29 -14.03
CA VAL A 161 -0.81 -19.15 -15.09
C VAL A 161 -1.21 -20.63 -14.91
N LEU A 162 -1.20 -21.14 -13.68
CA LEU A 162 -1.65 -22.51 -13.38
C LEU A 162 -3.15 -22.69 -13.66
N GLN A 163 -3.96 -21.68 -13.33
CA GLN A 163 -5.39 -21.68 -13.62
C GLN A 163 -5.68 -21.59 -15.14
N ALA A 164 -4.90 -20.80 -15.88
CA ALA A 164 -5.01 -20.73 -17.33
C ALA A 164 -4.65 -22.07 -18.00
N LYS A 165 -3.58 -22.73 -17.56
CA LYS A 165 -3.20 -24.06 -18.09
C LYS A 165 -4.24 -25.16 -17.81
N GLY A 166 -5.13 -24.98 -16.84
CA GLY A 166 -6.15 -25.95 -16.47
C GLY A 166 -7.51 -25.79 -17.17
N GLY A 167 -7.74 -24.74 -17.96
CA GLY A 167 -9.11 -24.45 -18.44
C GLY A 167 -9.29 -23.62 -19.70
N THR A 168 -8.25 -23.35 -20.51
CA THR A 168 -8.40 -22.39 -21.61
C THR A 168 -7.80 -22.84 -22.94
N GLU A 169 -8.66 -23.31 -23.84
CA GLU A 169 -8.51 -22.96 -25.27
C GLU A 169 -9.65 -22.03 -25.71
N SER A 170 -10.90 -22.24 -25.28
CA SER A 170 -12.05 -21.47 -25.80
C SER A 170 -12.31 -20.09 -25.14
N CYS A 171 -12.07 -19.92 -23.84
CA CYS A 171 -12.45 -18.66 -23.15
C CYS A 171 -11.50 -17.49 -23.44
N THR A 172 -10.19 -17.72 -23.63
CA THR A 172 -9.21 -16.65 -23.81
C THR A 172 -9.36 -15.94 -25.16
N GLU A 173 -9.76 -16.67 -26.19
CA GLU A 173 -9.96 -16.12 -27.54
C GLU A 173 -11.11 -15.12 -27.60
N ILE A 174 -12.24 -15.42 -26.94
CA ILE A 174 -13.42 -14.54 -26.91
C ILE A 174 -13.08 -13.22 -26.22
N HIS A 175 -12.38 -13.25 -25.08
CA HIS A 175 -11.99 -12.03 -24.37
C HIS A 175 -11.03 -11.16 -25.19
N ALA A 176 -10.05 -11.77 -25.87
CA ALA A 176 -9.13 -11.06 -26.75
C ALA A 176 -9.87 -10.40 -27.93
N LEU A 177 -10.84 -11.11 -28.52
CA LEU A 177 -11.67 -10.60 -29.60
C LEU A 177 -12.52 -9.40 -29.14
N LEU A 178 -13.13 -9.47 -27.95
CA LEU A 178 -13.91 -8.36 -27.38
C LEU A 178 -13.06 -7.10 -27.18
N VAL A 179 -11.84 -7.24 -26.63
CA VAL A 179 -10.90 -6.12 -26.46
C VAL A 179 -10.47 -5.57 -27.83
N ALA A 180 -10.22 -6.43 -28.81
CA ALA A 180 -9.82 -6.02 -30.15
C ALA A 180 -10.92 -5.22 -30.87
N ILE A 181 -12.18 -5.70 -30.82
CA ILE A 181 -13.34 -5.00 -31.39
C ILE A 181 -13.53 -3.65 -30.72
N GLY A 182 -13.50 -3.61 -29.38
CA GLY A 182 -13.58 -2.38 -28.62
C GLY A 182 -12.48 -1.40 -29.01
N GLY A 183 -11.23 -1.85 -29.03
CA GLY A 183 -10.06 -1.03 -29.36
C GLY A 183 -10.12 -0.45 -30.77
N PHE A 184 -10.56 -1.24 -31.75
CA PHE A 184 -10.76 -0.79 -33.13
C PHE A 184 -11.78 0.36 -33.19
N CYS A 185 -12.96 0.17 -32.59
CA CYS A 185 -14.02 1.18 -32.56
C CYS A 185 -13.59 2.45 -31.81
N GLY A 186 -12.88 2.29 -30.68
CA GLY A 186 -12.36 3.40 -29.87
C GLY A 186 -11.34 4.25 -30.63
N ALA A 187 -10.40 3.59 -31.33
CA ALA A 187 -9.39 4.25 -32.14
C ALA A 187 -10.00 5.03 -33.31
N ILE A 188 -10.97 4.45 -34.03
CA ILE A 188 -11.67 5.13 -35.13
C ILE A 188 -12.44 6.34 -34.61
N THR A 189 -13.14 6.20 -33.49
CA THR A 189 -13.90 7.30 -32.88
C THR A 189 -12.99 8.45 -32.48
N ARG A 190 -11.86 8.13 -31.82
CA ARG A 190 -10.81 9.11 -31.48
C ARG A 190 -10.29 9.81 -32.73
N PHE A 191 -9.95 9.07 -33.78
CA PHE A 191 -9.45 9.62 -35.04
C PHE A 191 -10.48 10.55 -35.71
N GLY A 192 -11.75 10.15 -35.74
CA GLY A 192 -12.85 10.95 -36.27
C GLY A 192 -13.01 12.29 -35.54
N ILE A 193 -13.05 12.26 -34.20
CA ILE A 193 -13.17 13.47 -33.37
C ILE A 193 -11.94 14.37 -33.54
N SER A 194 -10.74 13.79 -33.49
CA SER A 194 -9.50 14.54 -33.71
C SER A 194 -9.48 15.26 -35.06
N ASN A 195 -9.92 14.60 -36.14
CA ASN A 195 -9.99 15.22 -37.46
C ASN A 195 -11.08 16.28 -37.56
N TRP A 196 -12.23 16.07 -36.90
CA TRP A 196 -13.31 17.06 -36.88
C TRP A 196 -12.85 18.37 -36.23
N PHE A 197 -12.14 18.28 -35.09
CA PHE A 197 -11.57 19.44 -34.42
C PHE A 197 -10.39 20.05 -35.19
N LYS A 198 -9.53 19.25 -35.82
CA LYS A 198 -8.41 19.75 -36.63
C LYS A 198 -8.86 20.67 -37.77
N LYS A 199 -10.05 20.45 -38.32
CA LYS A 199 -10.64 21.29 -39.38
C LYS A 199 -11.24 22.60 -38.87
N ARG A 200 -11.57 22.69 -37.57
CA ARG A 200 -12.34 23.83 -37.00
C ARG A 200 -11.54 24.67 -36.00
N ASN A 201 -10.53 24.11 -35.35
CA ASN A 201 -9.80 24.82 -34.32
C ASN A 201 -8.54 25.49 -34.86
N LYS A 202 -8.50 26.82 -34.71
CA LYS A 202 -7.30 27.67 -34.89
C LYS A 202 -6.63 28.03 -33.56
N THR A 203 -7.16 27.52 -32.44
CA THR A 203 -6.65 27.80 -31.10
C THR A 203 -5.38 27.00 -30.82
N SER A 204 -4.50 27.55 -30.00
CA SER A 204 -3.33 26.84 -29.46
C SER A 204 -3.71 25.69 -28.54
N PHE A 205 -4.87 25.77 -27.88
CA PHE A 205 -5.34 24.76 -26.95
C PHE A 205 -5.73 23.44 -27.66
N PRO A 206 -5.22 22.27 -27.23
CA PRO A 206 -5.52 20.96 -27.83
C PRO A 206 -6.92 20.43 -27.44
N MET A 207 -7.96 21.08 -27.95
CA MET A 207 -9.35 20.82 -27.54
C MET A 207 -9.82 19.39 -27.83
N ALA A 208 -9.37 18.79 -28.93
CA ALA A 208 -9.78 17.45 -29.31
C ALA A 208 -9.39 16.42 -28.25
N THR A 209 -8.09 16.38 -27.93
CA THR A 209 -7.51 15.47 -26.94
C THR A 209 -8.05 15.75 -25.54
N PHE A 210 -8.24 17.03 -25.19
CA PHE A 210 -8.89 17.41 -23.94
C PHE A 210 -10.28 16.78 -23.81
N ILE A 211 -11.19 17.06 -24.76
CA ILE A 211 -12.57 16.54 -24.72
C ILE A 211 -12.57 15.01 -24.66
N ILE A 212 -11.80 14.36 -25.54
CA ILE A 212 -11.70 12.91 -25.62
C ILE A 212 -11.30 12.29 -24.28
N ASN A 213 -10.30 12.87 -23.59
CA ASN A 213 -9.85 12.36 -22.30
C ASN A 213 -10.87 12.62 -21.19
N ILE A 214 -11.54 13.78 -21.17
CA ILE A 214 -12.56 14.11 -20.16
C ILE A 214 -13.81 13.24 -20.31
N THR A 215 -14.33 13.10 -21.53
CA THR A 215 -15.50 12.24 -21.81
C THR A 215 -15.16 10.78 -21.56
N GLY A 216 -13.96 10.34 -21.94
CA GLY A 216 -13.50 8.98 -21.67
C GLY A 216 -13.36 8.68 -20.19
N ALA A 217 -12.85 9.63 -19.39
CA ALA A 217 -12.77 9.48 -17.94
C ALA A 217 -14.16 9.33 -17.30
N PHE A 218 -15.15 10.13 -17.72
CA PHE A 218 -16.54 10.00 -17.28
C PHE A 218 -17.15 8.64 -17.65
N LEU A 219 -17.06 8.26 -18.92
CA LEU A 219 -17.66 7.03 -19.43
C LEU A 219 -17.03 5.78 -18.79
N LEU A 220 -15.71 5.77 -18.63
CA LEU A 220 -15.03 4.68 -17.92
C LEU A 220 -15.47 4.62 -16.45
N GLY A 221 -15.60 5.78 -15.78
CA GLY A 221 -16.17 5.86 -14.43
C GLY A 221 -17.58 5.28 -14.37
N TYR A 222 -18.45 5.62 -15.32
CA TYR A 222 -19.83 5.11 -15.41
C TYR A 222 -19.88 3.59 -15.58
N ILE A 223 -19.06 3.03 -16.46
CA ILE A 223 -18.96 1.57 -16.67
C ILE A 223 -18.50 0.85 -15.41
N VAL A 224 -17.51 1.42 -14.70
CA VAL A 224 -17.05 0.88 -13.42
C VAL A 224 -18.14 0.99 -12.34
N GLY A 225 -18.90 2.08 -12.33
CA GLY A 225 -19.98 2.33 -11.38
C GLY A 225 -21.15 1.35 -11.50
N THR A 226 -21.55 1.04 -12.74
CA THR A 226 -22.69 0.14 -13.06
C THR A 226 -22.43 -1.34 -12.72
N GLY A 227 -21.16 -1.73 -12.58
CA GLY A 227 -20.81 -3.12 -12.25
C GLY A 227 -21.16 -4.12 -13.36
N LEU A 228 -21.10 -3.69 -14.64
CA LEU A 228 -21.36 -4.53 -15.81
C LEU A 228 -20.52 -5.82 -15.78
N ASP A 229 -21.01 -6.88 -16.43
CA ASP A 229 -20.28 -8.13 -16.51
C ASP A 229 -18.94 -7.97 -17.24
N LYS A 230 -18.05 -8.94 -17.00
CA LYS A 230 -16.65 -8.91 -17.42
C LYS A 230 -16.49 -8.72 -18.95
N SER A 231 -17.43 -9.18 -19.75
CA SER A 231 -17.37 -9.05 -21.21
C SER A 231 -17.51 -7.60 -21.66
N TRP A 232 -18.47 -6.88 -21.07
CA TRP A 232 -18.66 -5.44 -21.35
C TRP A 232 -17.55 -4.58 -20.79
N GLN A 233 -17.01 -4.94 -19.62
CA GLN A 233 -15.83 -4.24 -19.07
C GLN A 233 -14.62 -4.39 -20.01
N LEU A 234 -14.41 -5.57 -20.59
CA LEU A 234 -13.32 -5.81 -21.53
C LEU A 234 -13.55 -5.14 -22.88
N LEU A 235 -14.77 -5.21 -23.42
CA LEU A 235 -15.10 -4.58 -24.71
C LEU A 235 -15.07 -3.05 -24.61
N VAL A 236 -15.79 -2.47 -23.64
CA VAL A 236 -15.98 -1.00 -23.57
C VAL A 236 -14.91 -0.35 -22.71
N GLY A 237 -14.61 -0.90 -21.53
CA GLY A 237 -13.64 -0.34 -20.60
C GLY A 237 -12.20 -0.50 -21.10
N THR A 238 -11.75 -1.75 -21.26
CA THR A 238 -10.37 -2.01 -21.68
C THR A 238 -10.16 -1.72 -23.17
N GLY A 239 -11.06 -2.22 -24.04
CA GLY A 239 -10.96 -2.05 -25.49
C GLY A 239 -11.26 -0.61 -25.92
N PHE A 240 -12.53 -0.23 -25.92
CA PHE A 240 -12.97 1.05 -26.49
C PHE A 240 -12.39 2.26 -25.76
N MET A 241 -12.56 2.40 -24.45
CA MET A 241 -12.06 3.55 -23.68
C MET A 241 -10.52 3.61 -23.70
N GLY A 242 -9.85 2.45 -23.66
CA GLY A 242 -8.39 2.35 -23.77
C GLY A 242 -7.82 2.90 -25.08
N ALA A 243 -8.51 2.68 -26.20
CA ALA A 243 -8.11 3.21 -27.51
C ALA A 243 -8.70 4.60 -27.83
N TYR A 244 -9.83 4.94 -27.21
CA TYR A 244 -10.52 6.22 -27.34
C TYR A 244 -9.76 7.34 -26.63
N THR A 245 -9.31 7.10 -25.40
CA THR A 245 -8.49 8.07 -24.63
C THR A 245 -7.03 7.99 -25.04
N THR A 246 -6.24 9.04 -24.78
CA THR A 246 -4.82 9.03 -25.13
C THR A 246 -3.96 9.85 -24.17
N PHE A 247 -2.93 9.18 -23.62
CA PHE A 247 -1.91 9.82 -22.81
C PHE A 247 -0.73 10.31 -23.65
N SER A 248 -0.35 9.57 -24.69
CA SER A 248 0.81 9.89 -25.54
C SER A 248 0.60 11.18 -26.32
N THR A 249 -0.57 11.36 -26.94
CA THR A 249 -0.90 12.61 -27.66
C THR A 249 -1.00 13.78 -26.68
N PHE A 250 -1.65 13.59 -25.52
CA PHE A 250 -1.73 14.60 -24.46
C PHE A 250 -0.34 15.08 -24.02
N LYS A 251 0.60 14.16 -23.78
CA LYS A 251 1.97 14.52 -23.38
C LYS A 251 2.74 15.22 -24.48
N LEU A 252 2.64 14.75 -25.73
CA LEU A 252 3.30 15.39 -26.86
C LEU A 252 2.80 16.83 -27.05
N GLU A 253 1.49 17.04 -27.01
CA GLU A 253 0.88 18.37 -27.13
C GLU A 253 1.26 19.29 -25.98
N ALA A 254 1.30 18.78 -24.74
CA ALA A 254 1.77 19.55 -23.59
C ALA A 254 3.25 19.97 -23.77
N ILE A 255 4.13 19.05 -24.17
CA ILE A 255 5.54 19.39 -24.45
C ILE A 255 5.63 20.43 -25.56
N GLN A 256 4.85 20.29 -26.64
CA GLN A 256 4.83 21.28 -27.72
C GLN A 256 4.38 22.67 -27.26
N LEU A 257 3.39 22.77 -26.37
CA LEU A 257 2.96 24.04 -25.79
C LEU A 257 4.08 24.68 -24.95
N GLY A 258 4.76 23.88 -24.12
CA GLY A 258 5.90 24.33 -23.31
C GLY A 258 7.06 24.82 -24.17
N THR A 259 7.47 24.04 -25.18
CA THR A 259 8.55 24.39 -26.10
C THR A 259 8.23 25.65 -26.91
N ASN A 260 6.97 25.83 -27.34
CA ASN A 260 6.51 27.02 -28.05
C ASN A 260 6.29 28.24 -27.12
N LYS A 261 6.76 28.18 -25.87
CA LYS A 261 6.63 29.22 -24.83
C LYS A 261 5.18 29.64 -24.54
N LYS A 262 4.18 28.80 -24.88
CA LYS A 262 2.76 29.01 -24.55
C LYS A 262 2.46 28.51 -23.14
N TRP A 263 3.12 29.10 -22.15
CA TRP A 263 3.11 28.62 -20.76
C TRP A 263 1.72 28.61 -20.12
N PHE A 264 0.87 29.59 -20.44
CA PHE A 264 -0.50 29.61 -19.95
C PHE A 264 -1.31 28.40 -20.46
N ASP A 265 -1.33 28.19 -21.78
CA ASP A 265 -2.01 27.03 -22.38
C ASP A 265 -1.43 25.71 -21.89
N PHE A 266 -0.12 25.63 -21.68
CA PHE A 266 0.55 24.45 -21.12
C PHE A 266 0.05 24.11 -19.71
N VAL A 267 0.10 25.08 -18.79
CA VAL A 267 -0.34 24.89 -17.40
C VAL A 267 -1.84 24.62 -17.35
N LEU A 268 -2.64 25.36 -18.12
CA LEU A 268 -4.08 25.17 -18.22
C LEU A 268 -4.40 23.76 -18.76
N TYR A 269 -3.74 23.32 -19.83
CA TYR A 269 -4.01 22.02 -20.45
C TYR A 269 -3.65 20.85 -19.51
N LEU A 270 -2.51 20.91 -18.83
CA LEU A 270 -2.14 19.91 -17.83
C LEU A 270 -3.11 19.93 -16.64
N GLY A 271 -3.32 21.12 -16.05
CA GLY A 271 -4.15 21.30 -14.87
C GLY A 271 -5.59 20.87 -15.12
N ALA A 272 -6.21 21.38 -16.19
CA ALA A 272 -7.58 21.07 -16.55
C ALA A 272 -7.77 19.58 -16.86
N THR A 273 -6.88 18.96 -17.65
CA THR A 273 -7.04 17.54 -18.01
C THR A 273 -6.99 16.63 -16.79
N TYR A 274 -6.05 16.85 -15.87
CA TYR A 274 -5.96 16.04 -14.64
C TYR A 274 -7.11 16.31 -13.68
N THR A 275 -7.40 17.58 -13.38
CA THR A 275 -8.42 17.94 -12.38
C THR A 275 -9.82 17.58 -12.84
N ILE A 276 -10.21 18.02 -14.05
CA ILE A 276 -11.53 17.75 -14.61
C ILE A 276 -11.67 16.27 -14.92
N GLY A 277 -10.61 15.60 -15.41
CA GLY A 277 -10.65 14.18 -15.71
C GLY A 277 -10.96 13.32 -14.49
N ILE A 278 -10.28 13.58 -13.37
CA ILE A 278 -10.52 12.87 -12.10
C ILE A 278 -11.94 13.17 -11.59
N LEU A 279 -12.38 14.43 -11.64
CA LEU A 279 -13.72 14.81 -11.23
C LEU A 279 -14.80 14.10 -12.06
N PHE A 280 -14.64 14.07 -13.38
CA PHE A 280 -15.58 13.42 -14.30
C PHE A 280 -15.59 11.90 -14.11
N ALA A 281 -14.45 11.27 -13.84
CA ALA A 281 -14.42 9.85 -13.48
C ALA A 281 -15.20 9.56 -12.19
N PHE A 282 -15.06 10.41 -11.17
CA PHE A 282 -15.82 10.26 -9.92
C PHE A 282 -17.33 10.46 -10.15
N VAL A 283 -17.71 11.50 -10.89
CA VAL A 283 -19.11 11.73 -11.26
C VAL A 283 -19.66 10.54 -12.06
N GLY A 284 -18.89 10.03 -13.02
CA GLY A 284 -19.27 8.83 -13.78
C GLY A 284 -19.52 7.64 -12.87
N MET A 285 -18.58 7.32 -11.96
CA MET A 285 -18.75 6.22 -11.00
C MET A 285 -19.96 6.40 -10.08
N TYR A 286 -20.25 7.64 -9.66
CA TYR A 286 -21.41 7.93 -8.85
C TYR A 286 -22.71 7.73 -9.63
N VAL A 287 -22.79 8.29 -10.84
CA VAL A 287 -23.95 8.16 -11.74
C VAL A 287 -24.19 6.70 -12.13
N GLY A 288 -23.13 5.92 -12.35
CA GLY A 288 -23.28 4.50 -12.69
C GLY A 288 -23.83 3.64 -11.54
N LYS A 289 -23.78 4.12 -10.30
CA LYS A 289 -24.34 3.41 -9.13
C LYS A 289 -25.81 3.74 -8.86
N LEU A 290 -26.33 4.83 -9.46
CA LEU A 290 -27.74 5.22 -9.37
C LEU A 290 -28.60 4.28 -10.22
#